data_AF-A0A259H476-F1
#
_entry.id   AF-A0A259H476-F1
#
_cell.length_a   1.000
_cell.length_b   1.000
_cell.length_c   1.000
_cell.angle_alpha   90.00
_cell.angle_beta   90.00
_cell.angle_gamma   90.00
#
_symmetry.space_group_name_H-M   'P 1'
#
loop_
_entity.id
_entity.type
_entity.pdbx_description
1 polymer ?
#
loop_
_entity_poly.entity_id
_entity_poly.type
_entity_poly.pdbx_seq_one_letter_code
_entity_poly.pdbx_strand_id
1 'polypeptide(L)'
;MMVAEHQKMLWPHYLSLMLGVWLVTSPFALGYLGAFAPTDHLQWVTVERGLPSFEWRNLMMTWSDVASGVLVVIFSFLALDASRRHPWAQWANAVVGGWLLFAPLVFWTPLPGAYANDTFVGALIIAMSVLIPMMPGMSMAGMMGKPDIPPGWSYTPASWVQRAPIGVLAFIGFLIARYMTAYQLGFIDTAWEPFFAGSGAFNGTETIITSDVSKAWPVADSGLGAVVYMLEIVMTFMGGKDRWRTMPWMVLALALLILPLGIVSIYFVIIQPIIIGTWCTLCILAALAMALMIPYSLDEFVAMGQFLLDAKRKGKPFWRTFWEGDAMDGGSQDMSRGLLGSRREALVEAARGVTYPVTMWLSIALGVWLTFTRVTFGSSGAMANS
;
A
#
# COMPACT_ATOMS: atom_id res chain seq x y z
N MET A 1 13.79 -5.48 -32.75
CA MET A 1 12.80 -4.67 -32.01
C MET A 1 12.93 -4.88 -30.50
N MET A 2 12.81 -6.11 -29.98
CA MET A 2 12.91 -6.39 -28.53
C MET A 2 14.24 -5.99 -27.84
N VAL A 3 15.40 -6.14 -28.50
CA VAL A 3 16.70 -5.75 -27.89
C VAL A 3 16.83 -4.22 -27.75
N ALA A 4 16.32 -3.45 -28.72
CA ALA A 4 16.36 -1.99 -28.70
C ALA A 4 15.36 -1.41 -27.68
N GLU A 5 14.20 -2.04 -27.50
CA GLU A 5 13.26 -1.69 -26.43
C GLU A 5 13.79 -2.05 -25.05
N HIS A 6 14.49 -3.19 -24.93
CA HIS A 6 15.14 -3.57 -23.68
C HIS A 6 16.26 -2.60 -23.28
N GLN A 7 17.10 -2.17 -24.22
CA GLN A 7 18.14 -1.16 -23.97
C GLN A 7 17.57 0.18 -23.51
N LYS A 8 16.36 0.56 -23.97
CA LYS A 8 15.65 1.76 -23.52
C LYS A 8 15.13 1.64 -22.07
N MET A 9 15.04 0.43 -21.51
CA MET A 9 14.54 0.18 -20.16
C MET A 9 15.66 -0.16 -19.15
N LEU A 10 16.93 0.14 -19.47
CA LEU A 10 18.06 -0.08 -18.54
C LEU A 10 18.24 1.07 -17.53
N TRP A 11 17.77 2.29 -17.85
CA TRP A 11 17.88 3.46 -16.97
C TRP A 11 17.30 3.28 -15.55
N PRO A 12 16.19 2.54 -15.32
CA PRO A 12 15.67 2.35 -13.97
C PRO A 12 16.69 1.64 -13.08
N HIS A 13 17.44 0.67 -13.62
CA HIS A 13 18.46 -0.06 -12.87
C HIS A 13 19.68 0.82 -12.55
N TYR A 14 20.06 1.76 -13.43
CA TYR A 14 21.07 2.76 -13.10
C TYR A 14 20.63 3.69 -11.96
N LEU A 15 19.36 4.11 -11.94
CA LEU A 15 18.84 4.89 -10.82
C LEU A 15 18.76 4.08 -9.53
N SER A 16 18.35 2.80 -9.58
CA SER A 16 18.40 1.91 -8.42
C SER A 16 19.82 1.79 -7.86
N LEU A 17 20.83 1.71 -8.72
CA LEU A 17 22.24 1.70 -8.31
C LEU A 17 22.61 3.00 -7.58
N MET A 18 22.22 4.17 -8.12
CA MET A 18 22.44 5.45 -7.45
C MET A 18 21.73 5.52 -6.09
N LEU A 19 20.50 5.00 -6.00
CA LEU A 19 19.75 4.90 -4.74
C LEU A 19 20.44 3.94 -3.75
N GLY A 20 21.05 2.86 -4.22
CA GLY A 20 21.86 1.98 -3.38
C GLY A 20 23.10 2.67 -2.81
N VAL A 21 23.81 3.45 -3.61
CA VAL A 21 24.94 4.28 -3.15
C VAL A 21 24.46 5.36 -2.16
N TRP A 22 23.31 5.98 -2.43
CA TRP A 22 22.67 6.89 -1.49
C TRP A 22 22.40 6.21 -0.15
N LEU A 23 21.80 5.01 -0.12
CA LEU A 23 21.53 4.28 1.13
C LEU A 23 22.79 3.92 1.92
N VAL A 24 23.90 3.63 1.25
CA VAL A 24 25.18 3.39 1.94
C VAL A 24 25.68 4.65 2.64
N THR A 25 25.38 5.84 2.11
CA THR A 25 25.90 7.11 2.61
C THR A 25 24.91 7.88 3.49
N SER A 26 23.60 7.61 3.34
CA SER A 26 22.52 8.36 4.01
C SER A 26 22.56 8.28 5.54
N PRO A 27 22.90 7.15 6.21
CA PRO A 27 22.97 7.12 7.67
C PRO A 27 24.01 8.10 8.23
N PHE A 28 25.13 8.26 7.52
CA PHE A 28 26.19 9.19 7.91
C PHE A 28 25.81 10.64 7.60
N ALA A 29 25.19 10.88 6.44
CA ALA A 29 24.76 12.21 6.01
C ALA A 29 23.58 12.76 6.83
N LEU A 30 22.64 11.89 7.19
CA LEU A 30 21.47 12.20 8.01
C LEU A 30 21.76 12.11 9.52
N GLY A 31 22.99 11.76 9.90
CA GLY A 31 23.44 11.79 11.29
C GLY A 31 22.77 10.76 12.19
N TYR A 32 22.53 9.52 11.73
CA TYR A 32 21.86 8.49 12.54
C TYR A 32 22.59 8.19 13.84
N LEU A 33 23.92 8.22 13.81
CA LEU A 33 24.79 8.02 14.98
C LEU A 33 25.20 9.35 15.64
N GLY A 34 24.60 10.45 15.22
CA GLY A 34 24.84 11.76 15.80
C GLY A 34 24.21 11.89 17.19
N ALA A 35 24.73 12.82 17.99
CA ALA A 35 24.11 13.18 19.24
C ALA A 35 22.74 13.82 18.96
N PHE A 36 21.67 13.27 19.55
CA PHE A 36 20.35 13.87 19.53
C PHE A 36 19.74 13.83 20.93
N ALA A 37 18.99 14.87 21.29
CA ALA A 37 18.24 14.91 22.53
C ALA A 37 16.85 14.30 22.28
N PRO A 38 16.50 13.18 22.93
CA PRO A 38 15.20 12.55 22.74
C PRO A 38 14.09 13.40 23.38
N THR A 39 12.99 13.59 22.66
CA THR A 39 11.78 14.25 23.18
C THR A 39 11.15 13.44 24.30
N ASP A 40 10.37 14.10 25.16
CA ASP A 40 9.66 13.43 26.26
C ASP A 40 8.73 12.33 25.75
N HIS A 41 8.04 12.56 24.64
CA HIS A 41 7.15 11.58 24.03
C HIS A 41 7.93 10.36 23.50
N LEU A 42 9.08 10.57 22.84
CA LEU A 42 9.93 9.49 22.38
C LEU A 42 10.48 8.64 23.54
N GLN A 43 10.80 9.27 24.67
CA GLN A 43 11.20 8.56 25.89
C GLN A 43 10.04 7.75 26.47
N TRP A 44 8.84 8.34 26.51
CA TRP A 44 7.62 7.65 26.95
C TRP A 44 7.34 6.41 26.11
N VAL A 45 7.33 6.51 24.76
CA VAL A 45 7.15 5.36 23.86
C VAL A 45 8.20 4.28 24.15
N THR A 46 9.45 4.67 24.38
CA THR A 46 10.55 3.75 24.64
C THR A 46 10.35 2.93 25.91
N VAL A 47 9.95 3.58 27.00
CA VAL A 47 9.67 2.92 28.28
C VAL A 47 8.41 2.06 28.17
N GLU A 48 7.34 2.62 27.61
CA GLU A 48 6.04 1.95 27.51
C GLU A 48 6.13 0.66 26.67
N ARG A 49 6.88 0.70 25.56
CA ARG A 49 7.05 -0.44 24.65
C ARG A 49 8.21 -1.35 25.03
N GLY A 50 8.94 -1.05 26.11
CA GLY A 50 10.10 -1.83 26.56
C GLY A 50 11.20 -1.94 25.50
N LEU A 51 11.42 -0.85 24.75
CA LEU A 51 12.30 -0.86 23.58
C LEU A 51 13.79 -0.79 23.97
N PRO A 52 14.68 -1.33 23.12
CA PRO A 52 16.12 -1.15 23.28
C PRO A 52 16.54 0.33 23.31
N SER A 53 17.77 0.58 23.78
CA SER A 53 18.35 1.92 23.82
C SER A 53 18.33 2.60 22.44
N PHE A 54 18.28 3.93 22.42
CA PHE A 54 18.30 4.71 21.19
C PHE A 54 19.55 4.42 20.34
N GLU A 55 20.70 4.30 20.99
CA GLU A 55 21.98 3.98 20.33
C GLU A 55 21.91 2.64 19.59
N TRP A 56 21.34 1.61 20.22
CA TRP A 56 21.22 0.30 19.60
C TRP A 56 20.28 0.34 18.40
N ARG A 57 19.12 1.01 18.53
CA ARG A 57 18.16 1.13 17.42
C ARG A 57 18.73 1.92 16.26
N ASN A 58 19.44 3.02 16.53
CA ASN A 58 20.11 3.81 15.50
C ASN A 58 21.23 3.04 14.80
N LEU A 59 21.97 2.22 15.56
CA LEU A 59 22.99 1.35 15.00
C LEU A 59 22.38 0.28 14.09
N MET A 60 21.28 -0.36 14.50
CA MET A 60 20.58 -1.35 13.67
C MET A 60 19.99 -0.73 12.41
N MET A 61 19.38 0.47 12.52
CA MET A 61 18.93 1.23 11.34
C MET A 61 20.09 1.54 10.39
N THR A 62 21.23 1.99 10.92
CA THR A 62 22.44 2.26 10.13
C THR A 62 22.91 1.03 9.37
N TRP A 63 23.00 -0.13 10.04
CA TRP A 63 23.38 -1.39 9.39
C TRP A 63 22.35 -1.86 8.37
N SER A 64 21.07 -1.69 8.67
CA SER A 64 19.98 -2.02 7.74
C SER A 64 20.10 -1.24 6.44
N ASP A 65 20.29 0.07 6.51
CA ASP A 65 20.38 0.94 5.33
C ASP A 65 21.65 0.66 4.53
N VAL A 66 22.80 0.52 5.21
CA VAL A 66 24.07 0.21 4.54
C VAL A 66 24.01 -1.15 3.85
N ALA A 67 23.52 -2.19 4.54
CA ALA A 67 23.40 -3.52 3.96
C ALA A 67 22.41 -3.54 2.78
N SER A 68 21.25 -2.88 2.94
CA SER A 68 20.26 -2.73 1.87
C SER A 68 20.84 -1.99 0.67
N GLY A 69 21.60 -0.91 0.90
CA GLY A 69 22.28 -0.16 -0.16
C GLY A 69 23.29 -1.00 -0.94
N VAL A 70 24.14 -1.77 -0.24
CA VAL A 70 25.09 -2.70 -0.88
C VAL A 70 24.36 -3.76 -1.70
N LEU A 71 23.30 -4.37 -1.15
CA LEU A 71 22.48 -5.36 -1.86
C LEU A 71 21.83 -4.75 -3.11
N VAL A 72 21.28 -3.55 -3.02
CA VAL A 72 20.67 -2.84 -4.14
C VAL A 72 21.69 -2.56 -5.23
N VAL A 73 22.90 -2.13 -4.88
CA VAL A 73 24.00 -1.94 -5.86
C VAL A 73 24.31 -3.25 -6.57
N ILE A 74 24.50 -4.35 -5.83
CA ILE A 74 24.81 -5.67 -6.40
C ILE A 74 23.70 -6.15 -7.34
N PHE A 75 22.45 -6.16 -6.87
CA PHE A 75 21.32 -6.63 -7.68
C PHE A 75 21.04 -5.72 -8.87
N SER A 76 21.27 -4.41 -8.76
CA SER A 76 21.13 -3.48 -9.89
C SER A 76 22.22 -3.72 -10.95
N PHE A 77 23.46 -3.99 -10.55
CA PHE A 77 24.51 -4.40 -11.49
C PHE A 77 24.17 -5.71 -12.21
N LEU A 78 23.64 -6.71 -11.49
CA LEU A 78 23.20 -7.98 -12.09
C LEU A 78 22.00 -7.79 -13.02
N ALA A 79 21.10 -6.85 -12.72
CA ALA A 79 19.97 -6.50 -13.59
C ALA A 79 20.40 -5.73 -14.86
N LEU A 80 21.53 -5.03 -14.82
CA LEU A 80 22.13 -4.31 -15.96
C LEU A 80 22.89 -5.22 -16.93
N ASP A 81 23.22 -6.45 -16.54
CA ASP A 81 23.96 -7.36 -17.41
C ASP A 81 23.11 -7.79 -18.62
N ALA A 82 23.36 -7.13 -19.75
CA ALA A 82 22.69 -7.40 -21.01
C ALA A 82 23.06 -8.78 -21.60
N SER A 83 24.16 -9.39 -21.15
CA SER A 83 24.64 -10.68 -21.65
C SER A 83 23.99 -11.86 -20.92
N ARG A 84 23.72 -11.71 -19.61
CA ARG A 84 23.04 -12.69 -18.76
C ARG A 84 21.82 -12.04 -18.14
N ARG A 85 20.69 -12.17 -18.82
CA ARG A 85 19.40 -11.68 -18.30
C ARG A 85 19.15 -12.38 -16.96
N HIS A 86 19.19 -11.63 -15.85
CA HIS A 86 18.93 -12.12 -14.50
C HIS A 86 17.60 -11.54 -13.96
N PRO A 87 16.44 -12.10 -14.35
CA PRO A 87 15.15 -11.57 -13.92
C PRO A 87 14.92 -11.60 -12.41
N TRP A 88 15.56 -12.55 -11.72
CA TRP A 88 15.51 -12.66 -10.26
C TRP A 88 16.13 -11.46 -9.53
N ALA A 89 17.06 -10.75 -10.16
CA ALA A 89 17.72 -9.59 -9.55
C ALA A 89 16.75 -8.39 -9.41
N GLN A 90 15.80 -8.25 -10.33
CA GLN A 90 14.72 -7.26 -10.21
C GLN A 90 13.81 -7.57 -9.02
N TRP A 91 13.44 -8.84 -8.86
CA TRP A 91 12.66 -9.30 -7.70
C TRP A 91 13.44 -9.13 -6.39
N ALA A 92 14.73 -9.44 -6.37
CA ALA A 92 15.58 -9.22 -5.20
C ALA A 92 15.60 -7.73 -4.80
N ASN A 93 15.75 -6.81 -5.76
CA ASN A 93 15.63 -5.37 -5.50
C ASN A 93 14.25 -4.98 -4.95
N ALA A 94 13.15 -5.51 -5.49
CA ALA A 94 11.81 -5.25 -4.97
C ALA A 94 11.66 -5.74 -3.51
N VAL A 95 12.26 -6.89 -3.16
CA VAL A 95 12.28 -7.40 -1.78
C VAL A 95 13.09 -6.49 -0.86
N VAL A 96 14.25 -5.99 -1.29
CA VAL A 96 15.01 -5.01 -0.50
C VAL A 96 14.23 -3.71 -0.34
N GLY A 97 13.57 -3.23 -1.39
CA GLY A 97 12.68 -2.07 -1.30
C GLY A 97 11.53 -2.28 -0.31
N GLY A 98 10.94 -3.49 -0.30
CA GLY A 98 9.94 -3.88 0.69
C GLY A 98 10.51 -3.90 2.12
N TRP A 99 11.73 -4.44 2.32
CA TRP A 99 12.41 -4.41 3.61
C TRP A 99 12.62 -2.99 4.12
N LEU A 100 13.02 -2.04 3.27
CA LEU A 100 13.17 -0.63 3.65
C LEU A 100 11.86 -0.01 4.16
N LEU A 101 10.70 -0.41 3.63
CA LEU A 101 9.41 0.05 4.17
C LEU A 101 9.16 -0.48 5.59
N PHE A 102 9.67 -1.68 5.92
CA PHE A 102 9.49 -2.33 7.22
C PHE A 102 10.58 -2.01 8.25
N ALA A 103 11.83 -1.77 7.83
CA ALA A 103 12.98 -1.63 8.72
C ALA A 103 12.79 -0.55 9.80
N PRO A 104 12.31 0.67 9.49
CA PRO A 104 11.99 1.68 10.51
C PRO A 104 11.01 1.20 11.59
N LEU A 105 10.06 0.34 11.20
CA LEU A 105 9.03 -0.18 12.11
C LEU A 105 9.56 -1.33 12.96
N VAL A 106 10.33 -2.24 12.35
CA VAL A 106 10.96 -3.39 13.03
C VAL A 106 11.93 -2.91 14.10
N PHE A 107 12.76 -1.91 13.77
CA PHE A 107 13.74 -1.37 14.70
C PHE A 107 13.18 -0.26 15.58
N TRP A 108 11.90 0.12 15.44
CA TRP A 108 11.28 1.22 16.17
C TRP A 108 12.16 2.48 16.11
N THR A 109 12.50 2.92 14.89
CA THR A 109 13.48 3.98 14.70
C THR A 109 13.08 5.24 15.46
N PRO A 110 13.97 5.81 16.29
CA PRO A 110 13.72 7.09 16.93
C PRO A 110 13.98 8.28 16.00
N LEU A 111 14.40 8.02 14.75
CA LEU A 111 14.85 9.04 13.81
C LEU A 111 13.76 9.30 12.74
N PRO A 112 13.15 10.50 12.71
CA PRO A 112 12.18 10.85 11.68
C PRO A 112 12.78 10.85 10.27
N GLY A 113 14.06 11.26 10.18
CA GLY A 113 14.81 11.27 8.92
C GLY A 113 14.99 9.88 8.34
N ALA A 114 15.27 8.88 9.19
CA ALA A 114 15.42 7.48 8.75
C ALA A 114 14.09 6.93 8.23
N TYR A 115 13.01 7.13 8.99
CA TYR A 115 11.68 6.68 8.56
C TYR A 115 11.25 7.30 7.22
N ALA A 116 11.46 8.60 7.04
CA ALA A 116 11.13 9.29 5.80
C ALA A 116 12.00 8.82 4.62
N ASN A 117 13.32 8.68 4.84
CA ASN A 117 14.27 8.24 3.84
C ASN A 117 13.93 6.83 3.33
N ASP A 118 13.75 5.88 4.25
CA ASP A 118 13.57 4.47 3.86
C ASP A 118 12.21 4.24 3.21
N THR A 119 11.16 4.95 3.68
CA THR A 119 9.85 4.91 3.03
C THR A 119 9.94 5.40 1.58
N PHE A 120 10.65 6.51 1.35
CA PHE A 120 10.78 7.10 0.02
C PHE A 120 11.68 6.27 -0.90
N VAL A 121 12.88 5.93 -0.44
CA VAL A 121 13.86 5.17 -1.21
C VAL A 121 13.37 3.74 -1.45
N GLY A 122 12.74 3.10 -0.46
CA GLY A 122 12.09 1.79 -0.60
C GLY A 122 11.04 1.79 -1.70
N ALA A 123 10.11 2.76 -1.68
CA ALA A 123 9.10 2.91 -2.73
C ALA A 123 9.71 3.12 -4.11
N LEU A 124 10.75 3.96 -4.23
CA LEU A 124 11.45 4.18 -5.50
C LEU A 124 12.17 2.92 -5.99
N ILE A 125 12.84 2.16 -5.13
CA ILE A 125 13.51 0.92 -5.52
C ILE A 125 12.50 -0.09 -6.05
N ILE A 126 11.32 -0.22 -5.42
CA ILE A 126 10.27 -1.11 -5.94
C ILE A 126 9.79 -0.59 -7.31
N ALA A 127 9.55 0.71 -7.45
CA ALA A 127 9.09 1.30 -8.71
C ALA A 127 10.11 1.10 -9.85
N MET A 128 11.40 1.36 -9.59
CA MET A 128 12.48 1.22 -10.57
C MET A 128 12.83 -0.23 -10.88
N SER A 129 12.53 -1.18 -9.98
CA SER A 129 12.86 -2.59 -10.18
C SER A 129 11.78 -3.37 -10.93
N VAL A 130 10.50 -3.17 -10.60
CA VAL A 130 9.41 -4.02 -11.14
C VAL A 130 8.28 -3.25 -11.83
N LEU A 131 8.08 -1.96 -11.52
CA LEU A 131 6.97 -1.18 -12.08
C LEU A 131 7.29 -0.60 -13.45
N ILE A 132 8.47 0.02 -13.61
CA ILE A 132 8.87 0.72 -14.85
C ILE A 132 9.41 -0.23 -15.94
N PRO A 133 10.40 -1.11 -15.69
CA PRO A 133 10.97 -1.95 -16.74
C PRO A 133 10.04 -3.11 -17.18
N MET A 134 8.82 -3.17 -16.64
CA MET A 134 7.84 -4.26 -16.72
C MET A 134 8.31 -5.56 -16.05
N MET A 135 7.36 -6.28 -15.44
CA MET A 135 7.67 -7.43 -14.61
C MET A 135 8.24 -8.61 -15.40
N PRO A 136 9.33 -9.23 -14.91
CA PRO A 136 9.83 -10.45 -15.50
C PRO A 136 8.94 -11.65 -15.12
N GLY A 137 8.75 -12.56 -16.07
CA GLY A 137 8.04 -13.83 -15.86
C GLY A 137 6.70 -13.96 -16.59
N MET A 138 6.24 -12.91 -17.30
CA MET A 138 5.02 -13.00 -18.11
C MET A 138 5.21 -13.90 -19.34
N SER A 139 4.20 -14.71 -19.64
CA SER A 139 4.20 -15.55 -20.84
C SER A 139 4.04 -14.70 -22.10
N MET A 140 4.72 -15.10 -23.18
CA MET A 140 4.58 -14.43 -24.48
C MET A 140 3.14 -14.50 -25.01
N ALA A 141 2.44 -15.62 -24.75
CA ALA A 141 1.03 -15.79 -25.10
C ALA A 141 0.15 -14.81 -24.32
N GLY A 142 0.43 -14.55 -23.05
CA GLY A 142 -0.21 -13.49 -22.27
C GLY A 142 0.05 -12.11 -22.89
N MET A 143 1.31 -11.74 -23.13
CA MET A 143 1.63 -10.39 -23.63
C MET A 143 1.11 -10.11 -25.05
N MET A 144 1.08 -11.11 -25.92
CA MET A 144 0.58 -10.96 -27.31
C MET A 144 -0.90 -11.31 -27.44
N GLY A 145 -1.50 -11.88 -26.40
CA GLY A 145 -2.88 -12.34 -26.38
C GLY A 145 -3.87 -11.19 -26.42
N LYS A 146 -5.06 -11.49 -26.93
CA LYS A 146 -6.31 -10.76 -26.65
C LYS A 146 -7.09 -11.63 -25.65
N PRO A 147 -8.21 -11.17 -25.04
CA PRO A 147 -8.87 -9.86 -25.07
C PRO A 147 -8.43 -8.93 -23.91
N ASP A 148 -8.88 -7.67 -23.97
CA ASP A 148 -8.73 -6.70 -22.88
C ASP A 148 -9.94 -6.73 -21.93
N ILE A 149 -11.12 -7.04 -22.47
CA ILE A 149 -12.39 -7.18 -21.76
C ILE A 149 -12.70 -8.68 -21.62
N PRO A 150 -12.86 -9.20 -20.39
CA PRO A 150 -13.21 -10.60 -20.18
C PRO A 150 -14.60 -10.95 -20.74
N PRO A 151 -14.87 -12.24 -21.07
CA PRO A 151 -16.17 -12.66 -21.56
C PRO A 151 -17.31 -12.32 -20.58
N GLY A 152 -18.38 -11.71 -21.09
CA GLY A 152 -19.54 -11.31 -20.27
C GLY A 152 -19.44 -9.94 -19.60
N TRP A 153 -18.31 -9.24 -19.76
CA TRP A 153 -18.13 -7.87 -19.27
C TRP A 153 -18.41 -6.84 -20.38
N SER A 154 -18.91 -5.67 -19.97
CA SER A 154 -19.15 -4.54 -20.88
C SER A 154 -18.04 -3.48 -20.87
N TYR A 155 -17.03 -3.66 -20.01
CA TYR A 155 -15.89 -2.76 -19.83
C TYR A 155 -14.67 -3.52 -19.32
N THR A 156 -13.47 -2.94 -19.43
CA THR A 156 -12.26 -3.59 -18.92
C THR A 156 -12.08 -3.30 -17.42
N PRO A 157 -12.04 -4.33 -16.56
CA PRO A 157 -11.94 -4.17 -15.11
C PRO A 157 -10.59 -3.59 -14.66
N ALA A 158 -9.55 -3.71 -15.49
CA ALA A 158 -8.19 -3.26 -15.17
C ALA A 158 -7.77 -1.97 -15.92
N SER A 159 -8.74 -1.20 -16.44
CA SER A 159 -8.43 0.10 -17.03
C SER A 159 -7.69 0.97 -16.01
N TRP A 160 -6.74 1.78 -16.47
CA TRP A 160 -6.06 2.72 -15.57
C TRP A 160 -7.06 3.69 -14.92
N VAL A 161 -8.09 4.09 -15.67
CA VAL A 161 -9.12 5.04 -15.20
C VAL A 161 -9.97 4.42 -14.08
N GLN A 162 -10.29 3.13 -14.16
CA GLN A 162 -10.98 2.41 -13.09
C GLN A 162 -10.08 2.13 -11.87
N ARG A 163 -8.76 2.05 -12.07
CA ARG A 163 -7.78 1.87 -10.99
C ARG A 163 -7.39 3.17 -10.29
N ALA A 164 -7.56 4.31 -10.95
CA ALA A 164 -7.20 5.61 -10.40
C ALA A 164 -7.86 5.90 -9.03
N PRO A 165 -9.15 5.58 -8.79
CA PRO A 165 -9.74 5.67 -7.45
C PRO A 165 -8.97 4.90 -6.39
N ILE A 166 -8.55 3.66 -6.66
CA ILE A 166 -7.74 2.86 -5.73
C ILE A 166 -6.44 3.60 -5.41
N GLY A 167 -5.72 4.06 -6.44
CA GLY A 167 -4.44 4.75 -6.24
C GLY A 167 -4.54 6.06 -5.46
N VAL A 168 -5.58 6.86 -5.72
CA VAL A 168 -5.83 8.13 -5.01
C VAL A 168 -6.22 7.86 -3.55
N LEU A 169 -7.14 6.94 -3.31
CA LEU A 169 -7.58 6.59 -1.96
C LEU A 169 -6.42 5.97 -1.16
N ALA A 170 -5.58 5.13 -1.78
CA ALA A 170 -4.43 4.51 -1.14
C ALA A 170 -3.36 5.55 -0.80
N PHE A 171 -3.18 6.56 -1.64
CA PHE A 171 -2.32 7.70 -1.32
C PHE A 171 -2.83 8.51 -0.13
N ILE A 172 -4.14 8.78 -0.05
CA ILE A 172 -4.74 9.45 1.11
C ILE A 172 -4.57 8.61 2.38
N GLY A 173 -4.86 7.30 2.30
CA GLY A 173 -4.67 6.36 3.38
C GLY A 173 -3.21 6.30 3.86
N PHE A 174 -2.27 6.27 2.92
CA PHE A 174 -0.83 6.32 3.19
C PHE A 174 -0.43 7.57 3.98
N LEU A 175 -0.90 8.76 3.57
CA LEU A 175 -0.58 10.01 4.26
C LEU A 175 -1.14 10.03 5.69
N ILE A 176 -2.37 9.57 5.88
CA ILE A 176 -3.00 9.47 7.20
C ILE A 176 -2.25 8.47 8.08
N ALA A 177 -1.97 7.27 7.56
CA ALA A 177 -1.27 6.21 8.27
C ALA A 177 0.15 6.64 8.66
N ARG A 178 0.90 7.26 7.73
CA ARG A 178 2.23 7.80 7.98
C ARG A 178 2.22 8.90 9.05
N TYR A 179 1.22 9.77 9.06
CA TYR A 179 1.07 10.79 10.09
C TYR A 179 0.83 10.18 11.48
N MET A 180 -0.09 9.22 11.59
CA MET A 180 -0.30 8.50 12.85
C MET A 180 0.93 7.69 13.29
N THR A 181 1.70 7.16 12.33
CA THR A 181 2.95 6.45 12.61
C THR A 181 3.98 7.37 13.24
N ALA A 182 4.03 8.63 12.80
CA ALA A 182 4.92 9.62 13.39
C ALA A 182 4.60 9.85 14.87
N TYR A 183 3.32 9.82 15.26
CA TYR A 183 2.94 9.89 16.67
C TYR A 183 3.34 8.61 17.43
N GLN A 184 3.06 7.43 16.87
CA GLN A 184 3.38 6.15 17.52
C GLN A 184 4.88 5.88 17.67
N LEU A 185 5.71 6.38 16.75
CA LEU A 185 7.17 6.31 16.86
C LEU A 185 7.76 7.41 17.75
N GLY A 186 6.95 8.36 18.22
CA GLY A 186 7.40 9.42 19.14
C GLY A 186 7.96 10.68 18.46
N PHE A 187 7.75 10.86 17.15
CA PHE A 187 8.29 12.01 16.40
C PHE A 187 7.50 13.30 16.60
N ILE A 188 6.22 13.18 16.95
CA ILE A 188 5.32 14.29 17.23
C ILE A 188 4.63 14.03 18.57
N ASP A 189 4.46 15.08 19.38
CA ASP A 189 3.96 14.95 20.75
C ASP A 189 2.42 14.87 20.83
N THR A 190 1.73 15.29 19.77
CA THR A 190 0.25 15.30 19.71
C THR A 190 -0.24 14.86 18.35
N ALA A 191 -1.33 14.09 18.30
CA ALA A 191 -2.02 13.74 17.07
C ALA A 191 -3.23 14.66 16.83
N TRP A 192 -3.54 14.95 15.57
CA TRP A 192 -4.68 15.78 15.20
C TRP A 192 -6.01 15.05 15.46
N GLU A 193 -6.82 15.60 16.34
CA GLU A 193 -8.18 15.12 16.63
C GLU A 193 -9.09 16.30 17.01
N PRO A 194 -9.94 16.78 16.09
CA PRO A 194 -10.78 17.96 16.32
C PRO A 194 -12.13 17.66 16.96
N PHE A 195 -12.59 16.39 16.99
CA PHE A 195 -13.98 16.07 17.33
C PHE A 195 -14.12 15.23 18.60
N PHE A 196 -13.18 14.33 18.85
CA PHE A 196 -13.37 13.31 19.88
C PHE A 196 -12.39 13.47 21.04
N ALA A 197 -12.93 13.58 22.26
CA ALA A 197 -12.13 13.54 23.48
C ALA A 197 -11.63 12.12 23.77
N GLY A 198 -10.41 11.99 24.28
CA GLY A 198 -9.81 10.72 24.66
C GLY A 198 -9.91 10.44 26.16
N SER A 199 -9.05 9.56 26.65
CA SER A 199 -8.93 9.24 28.08
C SER A 199 -7.74 9.96 28.72
N GLY A 200 -7.96 10.52 29.92
CA GLY A 200 -6.92 11.24 30.65
C GLY A 200 -6.45 12.49 29.91
N ALA A 201 -5.14 12.55 29.62
CA ALA A 201 -4.52 13.66 28.90
C ALA A 201 -4.57 13.49 27.36
N PHE A 202 -4.99 12.33 26.86
CA PHE A 202 -5.00 12.03 25.43
C PHE A 202 -6.28 12.52 24.75
N ASN A 203 -6.17 12.89 23.48
CA ASN A 203 -7.34 13.04 22.61
C ASN A 203 -7.82 11.68 22.06
N GLY A 204 -8.94 11.66 21.32
CA GLY A 204 -9.58 10.44 20.83
C GLY A 204 -8.67 9.62 19.90
N THR A 205 -7.98 10.27 18.96
CA THR A 205 -7.03 9.61 18.06
C THR A 205 -5.87 9.02 18.85
N GLU A 206 -5.25 9.79 19.74
CA GLU A 206 -4.13 9.35 20.59
C GLU A 206 -4.51 8.13 21.43
N THR A 207 -5.68 8.19 22.10
CA THR A 207 -6.20 7.09 22.92
C THR A 207 -6.35 5.79 22.13
N ILE A 208 -6.79 5.87 20.87
CA ILE A 208 -7.02 4.70 20.03
C ILE A 208 -5.71 4.11 19.53
N ILE A 209 -4.81 4.93 19.00
CA ILE A 209 -3.52 4.47 18.44
C ILE A 209 -2.50 4.11 19.53
N THR A 210 -2.82 4.33 20.81
CA THR A 210 -2.03 3.84 21.96
C THR A 210 -2.87 2.94 22.87
N SER A 211 -3.99 2.40 22.38
CA SER A 211 -4.81 1.44 23.11
C SER A 211 -4.12 0.07 23.22
N ASP A 212 -4.60 -0.78 24.13
CA ASP A 212 -4.11 -2.16 24.26
C ASP A 212 -4.26 -2.98 22.97
N VAL A 213 -5.31 -2.69 22.18
CA VAL A 213 -5.53 -3.33 20.88
C VAL A 213 -4.47 -2.93 19.87
N SER A 214 -4.12 -1.64 19.82
CA SER A 214 -3.05 -1.13 18.97
C SER A 214 -1.68 -1.67 19.40
N LYS A 215 -1.44 -1.72 20.71
CA LYS A 215 -0.20 -2.22 21.33
C LYS A 215 0.01 -3.72 21.21
N ALA A 216 -1.05 -4.50 20.94
CA ALA A 216 -0.93 -5.94 20.72
C ALA A 216 -0.07 -6.29 19.49
N TRP A 217 0.11 -5.34 18.56
CA TRP A 217 1.01 -5.51 17.42
C TRP A 217 2.48 -5.31 17.83
N PRO A 218 3.43 -6.07 17.27
CA PRO A 218 4.86 -5.93 17.59
C PRO A 218 5.48 -4.65 17.02
N VAL A 219 4.82 -4.04 16.04
CA VAL A 219 5.20 -2.78 15.38
C VAL A 219 4.06 -1.77 15.53
N ALA A 220 4.32 -0.49 15.25
CA ALA A 220 3.28 0.53 15.13
C ALA A 220 2.22 0.08 14.10
N ASP A 221 0.96 -0.08 14.52
CA ASP A 221 -0.12 -0.58 13.67
C ASP A 221 -0.45 0.38 12.51
N SER A 222 -0.39 1.69 12.76
CA SER A 222 -0.52 2.70 11.71
C SER A 222 0.68 2.67 10.76
N GLY A 223 1.86 2.29 11.25
CA GLY A 223 3.05 2.03 10.44
C GLY A 223 2.84 0.87 9.50
N LEU A 224 2.30 -0.25 9.99
CA LEU A 224 1.93 -1.39 9.17
C LEU A 224 0.90 -0.98 8.10
N GLY A 225 -0.10 -0.17 8.48
CA GLY A 225 -1.05 0.43 7.54
C GLY A 225 -0.38 1.27 6.45
N ALA A 226 0.62 2.09 6.81
CA ALA A 226 1.37 2.89 5.84
C ALA A 226 2.12 2.01 4.83
N VAL A 227 2.70 0.89 5.26
CA VAL A 227 3.35 -0.08 4.35
C VAL A 227 2.33 -0.71 3.42
N VAL A 228 1.18 -1.12 3.93
CA VAL A 228 0.08 -1.69 3.12
C VAL A 228 -0.36 -0.70 2.05
N TYR A 229 -0.68 0.54 2.43
CA TYR A 229 -1.10 1.56 1.47
C TYR A 229 -0.01 1.85 0.42
N MET A 230 1.27 1.84 0.81
CA MET A 230 2.37 1.99 -0.15
C MET A 230 2.42 0.82 -1.15
N LEU A 231 2.24 -0.41 -0.69
CA LEU A 231 2.18 -1.59 -1.56
C LEU A 231 0.97 -1.53 -2.48
N GLU A 232 -0.19 -1.10 -1.98
CA GLU A 232 -1.40 -0.88 -2.79
C GLU A 232 -1.15 0.15 -3.89
N ILE A 233 -0.50 1.28 -3.58
CA ILE A 233 -0.14 2.29 -4.58
C ILE A 233 0.72 1.65 -5.66
N VAL A 234 1.84 1.02 -5.29
CA VAL A 234 2.77 0.42 -6.25
C VAL A 234 2.09 -0.65 -7.10
N MET A 235 1.31 -1.56 -6.49
CA MET A 235 0.56 -2.61 -7.21
C MET A 235 -0.55 -2.03 -8.09
N THR A 236 -1.16 -0.91 -7.71
CA THR A 236 -2.19 -0.24 -8.53
C THR A 236 -1.60 0.31 -9.82
N PHE A 237 -0.41 0.92 -9.74
CA PHE A 237 0.30 1.44 -10.91
C PHE A 237 0.96 0.34 -11.77
N MET A 238 0.99 -0.89 -11.28
CA MET A 238 1.59 -2.03 -11.96
C MET A 238 0.66 -2.62 -13.05
N GLY A 239 1.22 -2.85 -14.23
CA GLY A 239 0.56 -3.58 -15.32
C GLY A 239 -0.47 -2.80 -16.13
N GLY A 240 -0.85 -3.38 -17.28
CA GLY A 240 -1.78 -2.81 -18.25
C GLY A 240 -3.25 -3.21 -18.03
N LYS A 241 -4.07 -3.03 -19.08
CA LYS A 241 -5.51 -3.41 -19.10
C LYS A 241 -5.72 -4.93 -19.08
N ASP A 242 -4.67 -5.69 -19.33
CA ASP A 242 -4.62 -7.14 -19.46
C ASP A 242 -4.07 -7.85 -18.21
N ARG A 243 -3.76 -7.10 -17.13
CA ARG A 243 -3.10 -7.65 -15.95
C ARG A 243 -3.89 -8.76 -15.24
N TRP A 244 -5.21 -8.76 -15.34
CA TRP A 244 -6.09 -9.81 -14.82
C TRP A 244 -5.80 -11.19 -15.43
N ARG A 245 -5.22 -11.26 -16.64
CA ARG A 245 -4.80 -12.51 -17.31
C ARG A 245 -3.29 -12.67 -17.44
N THR A 246 -2.52 -11.58 -17.51
CA THR A 246 -1.06 -11.65 -17.65
C THR A 246 -0.34 -11.78 -16.31
N MET A 247 -0.92 -11.28 -15.22
CA MET A 247 -0.31 -11.30 -13.89
C MET A 247 -1.33 -11.65 -12.79
N PRO A 248 -1.99 -12.84 -12.85
CA PRO A 248 -3.04 -13.21 -11.89
C PRO A 248 -2.60 -13.13 -10.42
N TRP A 249 -1.38 -13.57 -10.12
CA TRP A 249 -0.85 -13.54 -8.76
C TRP A 249 -0.81 -12.13 -8.15
N MET A 250 -0.54 -11.10 -8.96
CA MET A 250 -0.45 -9.71 -8.50
C MET A 250 -1.84 -9.13 -8.26
N VAL A 251 -2.81 -9.47 -9.11
CA VAL A 251 -4.21 -9.12 -8.88
C VAL A 251 -4.72 -9.77 -7.60
N LEU A 252 -4.36 -11.04 -7.35
CA LEU A 252 -4.68 -11.71 -6.09
C LEU A 252 -4.01 -11.01 -4.89
N ALA A 253 -2.73 -10.64 -5.01
CA ALA A 253 -2.00 -9.96 -3.94
C ALA A 253 -2.63 -8.61 -3.59
N LEU A 254 -2.98 -7.79 -4.59
CA LEU A 254 -3.68 -6.52 -4.38
C LEU A 254 -5.06 -6.74 -3.74
N ALA A 255 -5.82 -7.73 -4.22
CA ALA A 255 -7.11 -8.07 -3.63
C ALA A 255 -6.97 -8.57 -2.17
N LEU A 256 -5.90 -9.30 -1.84
CA LEU A 256 -5.61 -9.77 -0.48
C LEU A 256 -5.19 -8.62 0.44
N LEU A 257 -4.55 -7.58 -0.08
CA LEU A 257 -4.31 -6.36 0.69
C LEU A 257 -5.64 -5.63 0.94
N ILE A 258 -6.43 -5.38 -0.10
CA ILE A 258 -7.63 -4.52 0.03
C ILE A 258 -8.80 -5.22 0.76
N LEU A 259 -9.15 -6.46 0.41
CA LEU A 259 -10.37 -7.11 0.93
C LEU A 259 -10.22 -7.50 2.42
N PRO A 260 -9.30 -8.39 2.81
CA PRO A 260 -9.08 -8.72 4.22
C PRO A 260 -8.78 -7.50 5.10
N LEU A 261 -7.88 -6.60 4.68
CA LEU A 261 -7.52 -5.45 5.52
C LEU A 261 -8.64 -4.43 5.57
N GLY A 262 -9.46 -4.31 4.53
CA GLY A 262 -10.70 -3.54 4.57
C GLY A 262 -11.69 -4.11 5.60
N ILE A 263 -11.86 -5.43 5.66
CA ILE A 263 -12.70 -6.09 6.67
C ILE A 263 -12.13 -5.86 8.09
N VAL A 264 -10.82 -6.00 8.26
CA VAL A 264 -10.15 -5.72 9.55
C VAL A 264 -10.29 -4.25 9.95
N SER A 265 -10.22 -3.32 8.99
CA SER A 265 -10.43 -1.89 9.24
C SER A 265 -11.86 -1.60 9.70
N ILE A 266 -12.86 -2.25 9.10
CA ILE A 266 -14.26 -2.16 9.57
C ILE A 266 -14.38 -2.68 11.00
N TYR A 267 -13.75 -3.82 11.31
CA TYR A 267 -13.70 -4.35 12.67
C TYR A 267 -13.07 -3.36 13.65
N PHE A 268 -11.93 -2.74 13.30
CA PHE A 268 -11.28 -1.73 14.13
C PHE A 268 -12.15 -0.49 14.36
N VAL A 269 -12.89 -0.04 13.36
CA VAL A 269 -13.86 1.05 13.54
C VAL A 269 -15.00 0.66 14.49
N ILE A 270 -15.50 -0.58 14.42
CA ILE A 270 -16.59 -1.05 15.29
C ILE A 270 -16.15 -1.14 16.76
N ILE A 271 -14.94 -1.62 17.04
CA ILE A 271 -14.47 -1.79 18.43
C ILE A 271 -14.09 -0.48 19.12
N GLN A 272 -13.79 0.59 18.37
CA GLN A 272 -13.38 1.89 18.93
C GLN A 272 -14.37 2.42 19.98
N PRO A 273 -15.67 2.62 19.68
CA PRO A 273 -16.62 3.10 20.68
C PRO A 273 -16.97 2.05 21.75
N ILE A 274 -16.97 0.76 21.39
CA ILE A 274 -17.46 -0.32 22.27
C ILE A 274 -16.44 -0.69 23.34
N ILE A 275 -15.18 -0.88 22.93
CA ILE A 275 -14.11 -1.39 23.79
C ILE A 275 -13.27 -0.25 24.35
N ILE A 276 -12.85 0.69 23.48
CA ILE A 276 -11.93 1.78 23.86
C ILE A 276 -12.72 2.96 24.44
N GLY A 277 -13.96 3.15 23.99
CA GLY A 277 -14.86 4.17 24.50
C GLY A 277 -14.63 5.55 23.87
N THR A 278 -13.96 5.65 22.73
CA THR A 278 -13.82 6.90 21.95
C THR A 278 -13.75 6.62 20.45
N TRP A 279 -13.60 7.66 19.63
CA TRP A 279 -13.47 7.60 18.17
C TRP A 279 -12.19 8.29 17.72
N CYS A 280 -11.66 7.84 16.59
CA CYS A 280 -10.47 8.38 15.96
C CYS A 280 -10.85 8.90 14.58
N THR A 281 -10.87 10.21 14.40
CA THR A 281 -11.28 10.86 13.14
C THR A 281 -10.43 10.36 11.97
N LEU A 282 -9.12 10.29 12.16
CA LEU A 282 -8.18 9.83 11.13
C LEU A 282 -8.37 8.34 10.79
N CYS A 283 -8.66 7.51 11.79
CA CYS A 283 -8.89 6.08 11.61
C CYS A 283 -10.18 5.83 10.82
N ILE A 284 -11.25 6.60 11.09
CA ILE A 284 -12.50 6.54 10.32
C ILE A 284 -12.25 6.94 8.86
N LEU A 285 -11.49 8.02 8.62
CA LEU A 285 -11.17 8.46 7.26
C LEU A 285 -10.33 7.42 6.50
N ALA A 286 -9.34 6.81 7.15
CA ALA A 286 -8.54 5.74 6.56
C ALA A 286 -9.40 4.49 6.27
N ALA A 287 -10.24 4.07 7.22
CA ALA A 287 -11.16 2.94 7.02
C ALA A 287 -12.17 3.20 5.91
N LEU A 288 -12.68 4.43 5.79
CA LEU A 288 -13.55 4.84 4.68
C LEU A 288 -12.81 4.74 3.34
N ALA A 289 -11.57 5.23 3.27
CA ALA A 289 -10.77 5.13 2.06
C ALA A 289 -10.61 3.67 1.63
N MET A 290 -10.25 2.77 2.55
CA MET A 290 -10.09 1.34 2.26
C MET A 290 -11.42 0.67 1.89
N ALA A 291 -12.53 0.98 2.57
CA ALA A 291 -13.85 0.46 2.24
C ALA A 291 -14.29 0.85 0.81
N LEU A 292 -13.97 2.07 0.38
CA LEU A 292 -14.27 2.54 -0.98
C LEU A 292 -13.40 1.86 -2.05
N MET A 293 -12.21 1.34 -1.71
CA MET A 293 -11.37 0.59 -2.65
C MET A 293 -11.89 -0.82 -2.95
N ILE A 294 -12.57 -1.45 -1.98
CA ILE A 294 -13.07 -2.83 -2.10
C ILE A 294 -13.85 -3.08 -3.40
N PRO A 295 -14.91 -2.31 -3.75
CA PRO A 295 -15.66 -2.57 -4.98
C PRO A 295 -14.80 -2.48 -6.25
N TYR A 296 -13.86 -1.53 -6.30
CA TYR A 296 -12.95 -1.40 -7.44
C TYR A 296 -11.98 -2.58 -7.57
N SER A 297 -11.45 -3.07 -6.44
CA SER A 297 -10.55 -4.23 -6.44
C SER A 297 -11.26 -5.55 -6.77
N LEU A 298 -12.57 -5.66 -6.48
CA LEU A 298 -13.34 -6.87 -6.71
C LEU A 298 -13.48 -7.20 -8.20
N ASP A 299 -13.61 -6.18 -9.05
CA ASP A 299 -13.82 -6.40 -10.48
C ASP A 299 -12.65 -7.16 -11.13
N GLU A 300 -11.42 -6.73 -10.82
CA GLU A 300 -10.22 -7.41 -11.29
C GLU A 300 -10.05 -8.80 -10.70
N PHE A 301 -10.36 -8.97 -9.41
CA PHE A 301 -10.30 -10.26 -8.72
C PHE A 301 -11.27 -11.27 -9.36
N VAL A 302 -12.49 -10.85 -9.67
CA VAL A 302 -13.49 -11.71 -10.33
C VAL A 302 -13.05 -12.04 -11.76
N ALA A 303 -12.54 -11.08 -12.52
CA ALA A 303 -12.02 -11.30 -13.87
C ALA A 303 -10.84 -12.27 -13.90
N MET A 304 -9.90 -12.12 -12.96
CA MET A 304 -8.80 -13.07 -12.75
C MET A 304 -9.32 -14.47 -12.41
N GLY A 305 -10.31 -14.58 -11.52
CA GLY A 305 -10.94 -15.85 -11.18
C GLY A 305 -11.59 -16.53 -12.39
N GLN A 306 -12.30 -15.77 -13.22
CA GLN A 306 -12.88 -16.26 -14.48
C GLN A 306 -11.81 -16.79 -15.44
N PHE A 307 -10.70 -16.07 -15.59
CA PHE A 307 -9.56 -16.49 -16.39
C PHE A 307 -8.96 -17.82 -15.90
N LEU A 308 -8.67 -17.93 -14.61
CA LEU A 308 -8.09 -19.15 -14.03
C LEU A 308 -9.02 -20.35 -14.13
N LEU A 309 -10.34 -20.14 -13.99
CA LEU A 309 -11.35 -21.18 -14.18
C LEU A 309 -11.42 -21.66 -15.64
N ASP A 310 -11.36 -20.75 -16.62
CA ASP A 310 -11.29 -21.11 -18.04
C ASP A 310 -10.02 -21.90 -18.37
N ALA A 311 -8.86 -21.42 -17.91
CA ALA A 311 -7.59 -22.11 -18.10
C ALA A 311 -7.60 -23.52 -17.51
N LYS A 312 -8.16 -23.68 -16.30
CA LYS A 312 -8.33 -24.99 -15.67
C LYS A 312 -9.26 -25.91 -16.47
N ARG A 313 -10.38 -25.38 -17.00
CA ARG A 313 -11.31 -26.15 -17.85
C ARG A 313 -10.65 -26.60 -19.17
N LYS A 314 -9.73 -25.80 -19.71
CA LYS A 314 -8.93 -26.12 -20.90
C LYS A 314 -7.73 -27.04 -20.60
N GLY A 315 -7.58 -27.53 -19.36
CA GLY A 315 -6.52 -28.45 -18.97
C GLY A 315 -5.13 -27.82 -18.87
N LYS A 316 -5.02 -26.48 -18.78
CA LYS A 316 -3.74 -25.79 -18.63
C LYS A 316 -3.17 -25.97 -17.21
N PRO A 317 -1.83 -26.00 -17.05
CA PRO A 317 -1.21 -26.11 -15.74
C PRO A 317 -1.52 -24.88 -14.87
N PHE A 318 -2.25 -25.09 -13.77
CA PHE A 318 -2.75 -24.01 -12.91
C PHE A 318 -1.63 -23.09 -12.40
N TRP A 319 -0.60 -23.64 -11.78
CA TRP A 319 0.48 -22.85 -11.17
C TRP A 319 1.27 -22.02 -12.18
N ARG A 320 1.56 -22.60 -13.35
CA ARG A 320 2.23 -21.88 -14.42
C ARG A 320 1.35 -20.74 -14.95
N THR A 321 0.06 -21.00 -15.15
CA THR A 321 -0.90 -19.99 -15.61
C THR A 321 -1.08 -18.87 -14.58
N PHE A 322 -1.06 -19.20 -13.29
CA PHE A 322 -1.19 -18.25 -12.19
C PHE A 322 0.01 -17.28 -12.09
N TRP A 323 1.23 -17.80 -12.25
CA TRP A 323 2.46 -17.00 -12.15
C TRP A 323 2.81 -16.27 -13.46
N GLU A 324 2.68 -16.93 -14.61
CA GLU A 324 3.12 -16.38 -15.90
C GLU A 324 1.98 -15.71 -16.70
N GLY A 325 0.71 -15.98 -16.35
CA GLY A 325 -0.43 -15.57 -17.15
C GLY A 325 -0.52 -16.28 -18.51
N ASP A 326 -1.61 -16.04 -19.25
CA ASP A 326 -1.82 -16.63 -20.58
C ASP A 326 -2.86 -15.84 -21.41
N ALA A 327 -3.08 -16.26 -22.65
CA ALA A 327 -4.18 -15.81 -23.50
C ALA A 327 -5.49 -16.48 -23.10
N MET A 328 -6.59 -15.74 -23.30
CA MET A 328 -7.97 -16.20 -23.14
C MET A 328 -8.73 -15.92 -24.44
N ASP A 329 -9.75 -16.71 -24.76
CA ASP A 329 -10.59 -16.49 -25.93
C ASP A 329 -11.98 -15.98 -25.50
N GLY A 330 -12.72 -15.37 -26.43
CA GLY A 330 -14.14 -15.06 -26.24
C GLY A 330 -14.46 -13.72 -25.57
N GLY A 331 -13.47 -12.88 -25.30
CA GLY A 331 -13.70 -11.50 -24.88
C GLY A 331 -13.51 -10.49 -26.02
N SER A 332 -13.65 -9.20 -25.70
CA SER A 332 -13.57 -8.11 -26.67
C SER A 332 -12.36 -7.21 -26.41
N GLN A 333 -11.99 -6.43 -27.43
CA GLN A 333 -10.97 -5.40 -27.28
C GLN A 333 -11.58 -4.15 -26.64
N ASP A 334 -10.80 -3.49 -25.80
CA ASP A 334 -11.25 -2.26 -25.16
C ASP A 334 -11.10 -1.06 -26.11
N MET A 335 -12.23 -0.53 -26.57
CA MET A 335 -12.29 0.67 -27.42
C MET A 335 -12.45 1.96 -26.60
N SER A 336 -12.35 1.90 -25.26
CA SER A 336 -12.44 3.09 -24.43
C SER A 336 -11.28 4.06 -24.73
N ARG A 337 -11.59 5.35 -24.73
CA ARG A 337 -10.58 6.40 -24.89
C ARG A 337 -9.76 6.60 -23.61
N GLY A 338 -10.26 6.14 -22.46
CA GLY A 338 -9.60 6.29 -21.17
C GLY A 338 -9.21 7.75 -20.90
N LEU A 339 -7.94 7.97 -20.56
CA LEU A 339 -7.35 9.28 -20.31
C LEU A 339 -7.31 10.22 -21.53
N LEU A 340 -7.40 9.70 -22.76
CA LEU A 340 -7.42 10.50 -23.98
C LEU A 340 -8.81 11.07 -24.29
N GLY A 341 -9.83 10.63 -23.57
CA GLY A 341 -11.20 11.13 -23.68
C GLY A 341 -11.40 12.48 -22.99
N SER A 342 -12.63 12.98 -23.04
CA SER A 342 -13.01 14.15 -22.23
C SER A 342 -13.02 13.81 -20.73
N ARG A 343 -12.88 14.82 -19.86
CA ARG A 343 -12.96 14.63 -18.39
C ARG A 343 -14.21 13.86 -17.95
N ARG A 344 -15.34 14.12 -18.63
CA ARG A 344 -16.62 13.45 -18.35
C ARG A 344 -16.58 11.98 -18.76
N GLU A 345 -16.01 11.65 -19.92
CA GLU A 345 -15.86 10.27 -20.38
C GLU A 345 -14.98 9.47 -19.41
N ALA A 346 -13.85 10.04 -18.98
CA ALA A 346 -12.98 9.42 -18.00
C ALA A 346 -13.70 9.19 -16.65
N LEU A 347 -14.48 10.16 -16.17
CA LEU A 347 -15.22 10.01 -14.91
C LEU A 347 -16.32 8.95 -14.99
N VAL A 348 -17.01 8.85 -16.13
CA VAL A 348 -18.01 7.80 -16.38
C VAL A 348 -17.36 6.43 -16.46
N GLU A 349 -16.17 6.32 -17.07
CA GLU A 349 -15.40 5.09 -17.11
C GLU A 349 -14.90 4.67 -15.72
N ALA A 350 -14.39 5.63 -14.93
CA ALA A 350 -13.95 5.41 -13.55
C ALA A 350 -15.10 4.98 -12.62
N ALA A 351 -16.34 5.35 -12.92
CA ALA A 351 -17.51 4.98 -12.13
C ALA A 351 -18.14 3.64 -12.55
N ARG A 352 -17.61 2.96 -13.58
CA ARG A 352 -18.12 1.62 -13.97
C ARG A 352 -17.80 0.60 -12.88
N GLY A 353 -18.70 -0.36 -12.71
CA GLY A 353 -18.61 -1.40 -11.67
C GLY A 353 -19.17 -0.98 -10.31
N VAL A 354 -19.38 0.32 -10.08
CA VAL A 354 -19.86 0.83 -8.78
C VAL A 354 -21.16 1.60 -8.93
N THR A 355 -22.16 1.25 -8.12
CA THR A 355 -23.42 1.98 -8.03
C THR A 355 -23.64 2.45 -6.60
N TYR A 356 -23.90 3.75 -6.46
CA TYR A 356 -24.20 4.36 -5.16
C TYR A 356 -25.64 4.86 -5.15
N PRO A 357 -26.62 3.99 -4.82
CA PRO A 357 -28.01 4.40 -4.76
C PRO A 357 -28.21 5.44 -3.67
N VAL A 358 -29.23 6.30 -3.82
CA VAL A 358 -29.55 7.36 -2.84
C VAL A 358 -29.80 6.78 -1.45
N THR A 359 -30.40 5.59 -1.36
CA THR A 359 -30.61 4.89 -0.10
C THR A 359 -29.29 4.59 0.63
N MET A 360 -28.22 4.24 -0.09
CA MET A 360 -26.89 4.03 0.50
C MET A 360 -26.31 5.35 1.02
N TRP A 361 -26.43 6.44 0.25
CA TRP A 361 -25.99 7.76 0.71
C TRP A 361 -26.73 8.22 1.96
N LEU A 362 -28.04 7.98 2.04
CA LEU A 362 -28.84 8.28 3.23
C LEU A 362 -28.40 7.42 4.43
N SER A 363 -28.14 6.13 4.24
CA SER A 363 -27.62 5.26 5.29
C SER A 363 -26.25 5.70 5.79
N ILE A 364 -25.35 6.12 4.89
CA ILE A 364 -24.03 6.69 5.25
C ILE A 364 -24.22 7.97 6.04
N ALA A 365 -25.08 8.89 5.58
CA ALA A 365 -25.33 10.16 6.29
C ALA A 365 -25.90 9.92 7.69
N LEU A 366 -26.83 8.98 7.83
CA LEU A 366 -27.36 8.56 9.14
C LEU A 366 -26.28 7.94 10.01
N GLY A 367 -25.44 7.04 9.46
CA GLY A 367 -24.33 6.43 10.19
C GLY A 367 -23.33 7.46 10.70
N VAL A 368 -22.91 8.40 9.85
CA VAL A 368 -22.04 9.52 10.24
C VAL A 368 -22.71 10.36 11.33
N TRP A 369 -23.98 10.73 11.17
CA TRP A 369 -24.69 11.48 12.19
C TRP A 369 -24.73 10.76 13.55
N LEU A 370 -24.94 9.43 13.54
CA LEU A 370 -24.91 8.59 14.74
C LEU A 370 -23.53 8.56 15.41
N THR A 371 -22.44 8.49 14.64
CA THR A 371 -21.06 8.58 15.14
C THR A 371 -20.80 9.88 15.89
N PHE A 372 -21.43 10.99 15.46
CA PHE A 372 -21.30 12.32 16.08
C PHE A 372 -22.31 12.60 17.19
N THR A 373 -23.13 11.64 17.63
CA THR A 373 -24.13 11.84 18.70
C THR A 373 -23.51 12.30 20.02
N ARG A 374 -22.27 11.89 20.30
CA ARG A 374 -21.49 12.36 21.46
C ARG A 374 -21.24 13.87 21.43
N VAL A 375 -20.96 14.40 20.24
CA VAL A 375 -20.65 15.82 20.02
C VAL A 375 -21.94 16.64 19.93
N THR A 376 -22.99 16.10 19.30
CA THR A 376 -24.23 16.83 19.03
C THR A 376 -25.24 16.79 20.18
N PHE A 377 -25.31 15.68 20.92
CA PHE A 377 -26.30 15.48 22.00
C PHE A 377 -25.67 15.27 23.38
N GLY A 378 -24.34 15.23 23.49
CA GLY A 378 -23.66 14.93 24.76
C GLY A 378 -23.93 13.52 25.28
N SER A 379 -24.28 12.57 24.39
CA SER A 379 -24.55 11.19 24.78
C SER A 379 -23.29 10.55 25.37
N SER A 380 -23.46 9.82 26.49
CA SER A 380 -22.36 9.13 27.19
C SER A 380 -22.72 7.68 27.50
N GLY A 381 -21.70 6.83 27.65
CA GLY A 381 -21.88 5.42 28.01
C GLY A 381 -22.59 4.60 26.93
N ALA A 382 -23.47 3.68 27.32
CA ALA A 382 -24.11 2.74 26.40
C ALA A 382 -24.92 3.41 25.27
N MET A 383 -25.54 4.58 25.51
CA MET A 383 -26.27 5.34 24.48
C MET A 383 -25.38 5.93 23.38
N ALA A 384 -24.08 6.07 23.65
CA ALA A 384 -23.10 6.59 22.69
C ALA A 384 -22.28 5.49 22.01
N ASN A 385 -22.49 4.23 22.43
CA ASN A 385 -21.78 3.03 21.98
C ASN A 385 -22.71 2.09 21.20
N SER A 386 -24.00 2.44 21.08
CA SER A 386 -25.06 1.63 20.46
C SER A 386 -25.22 1.90 18.97
#